data_AF-A0A7X8TGB4-F1
#
_entry.id   AF-A0A7X8TGB4-F1
#
_cell.length_a   1.000
_cell.length_b   1.000
_cell.length_c   1.000
_cell.angle_alpha   90.00
_cell.angle_beta   90.00
_cell.angle_gamma   90.00
#
_symmetry.space_group_name_H-M   'P 1'
#
loop_
_entity.id
_entity.type
_entity.pdbx_description
1 polymer ?
#
loop_
_entity_poly.entity_id
_entity_poly.type
_entity_poly.pdbx_seq_one_letter_code
_entity_poly.pdbx_strand_id
1 'polypeptide(L)' 'MKRLVVAGGETSGAVVSALQLNVLTIGPEIAPGVPVVTGTKSLGLAQ' A
#
# COMPACT_ATOMS: atom_id res chain seq x y z
N MET A 1 13.86 4.71 -2.72
CA MET A 1 12.52 4.74 -2.08
C MET A 1 11.49 5.08 -3.14
N LYS A 2 10.40 4.31 -3.28
CA LYS A 2 9.29 4.65 -4.17
C LYS A 2 8.10 5.11 -3.33
N ARG A 3 7.53 6.26 -3.68
CA ARG A 3 6.37 6.88 -3.01
C ARG A 3 5.32 7.13 -4.07
N LEU A 4 4.07 6.80 -3.77
CA LEU A 4 2.94 6.94 -4.67
C LEU A 4 1.77 7.50 -3.87
N VAL A 5 1.08 8.49 -4.43
CA VAL A 5 -0.15 9.05 -3.86
C VAL A 5 -1.30 8.68 -4.80
N VAL A 6 -2.35 8.11 -4.23
CA VAL A 6 -3.56 7.67 -4.94
C VAL A 6 -4.76 8.18 -4.16
N ALA A 7 -5.87 8.40 -4.87
CA ALA A 7 -7.14 8.84 -4.29
C ALA A 7 -8.27 7.95 -4.81
N GLY A 8 -9.29 7.74 -3.98
CA GLY A 8 -10.38 6.81 -4.24
C GLY A 8 -10.06 5.39 -3.74
N GLY A 9 -11.01 4.77 -3.05
CA GLY A 9 -10.81 3.45 -2.42
C GLY A 9 -10.58 2.34 -3.43
N GLU A 10 -11.35 2.33 -4.50
CA GLU A 10 -11.30 1.35 -5.59
C GLU A 10 -9.99 1.45 -6.37
N THR A 11 -9.57 2.67 -6.72
CA THR A 11 -8.29 2.90 -7.41
C THR A 11 -7.10 2.51 -6.52
N SER A 12 -7.16 2.85 -5.24
CA SER A 12 -6.11 2.48 -4.28
C SER A 12 -6.02 0.96 -4.11
N GLY A 13 -7.16 0.26 -4.05
CA GLY A 13 -7.22 -1.20 -4.01
C GLY A 13 -6.65 -1.85 -5.27
N ALA A 14 -6.96 -1.30 -6.45
CA ALA A 14 -6.40 -1.78 -7.72
C ALA A 14 -4.86 -1.62 -7.76
N VAL A 15 -4.34 -0.50 -7.27
CA VAL A 15 -2.89 -0.25 -7.19
C VAL A 15 -2.19 -1.21 -6.23
N VAL A 16 -2.73 -1.41 -5.03
CA VAL A 16 -2.20 -2.39 -4.05
C VAL A 16 -2.16 -3.79 -4.65
N SER A 17 -3.23 -4.18 -5.36
CA SER A 17 -3.34 -5.48 -6.03
C SER A 17 -2.33 -5.64 -7.16
N ALA A 18 -2.21 -4.64 -8.04
CA ALA A 18 -1.26 -4.65 -9.15
C ALA A 18 0.20 -4.69 -8.69
N LEU A 19 0.51 -4.09 -7.53
CA LEU A 19 1.85 -4.12 -6.93
C LEU A 19 2.13 -5.41 -6.14
N GLN A 20 1.15 -6.31 -6.01
CA GLN A 20 1.26 -7.58 -5.27
C GLN A 20 1.71 -7.36 -3.81
N LEU A 21 1.16 -6.33 -3.17
CA LEU A 21 1.42 -6.02 -1.76
C LEU A 21 0.47 -6.85 -0.89
N ASN A 22 1.00 -7.91 -0.27
CA ASN A 22 0.20 -8.83 0.54
C ASN A 22 0.03 -8.38 2.00
N VAL A 23 0.96 -7.55 2.48
CA VAL A 23 0.94 -7.01 3.84
C VAL A 23 1.16 -5.51 3.76
N LEU A 24 0.27 -4.76 4.42
CA LEU A 24 0.32 -3.32 4.53
C LEU A 24 0.46 -2.93 6.00
N THR A 25 1.33 -1.97 6.27
CA THR A 25 1.51 -1.37 7.59
C THR A 25 0.93 0.03 7.58
N ILE A 26 0.02 0.30 8.51
CA ILE A 26 -0.54 1.62 8.75
C ILE A 26 0.46 2.42 9.59
N GLY A 27 0.84 3.58 9.08
CA GLY A 27 1.75 4.51 9.71
C GLY A 27 1.04 5.79 10.19
N PRO A 28 1.77 6.90 10.30
CA PRO A 28 1.21 8.16 10.80
C PRO A 28 0.10 8.69 9.90
N GLU A 29 -0.87 9.36 10.51
CA GLU A 29 -1.99 10.00 9.84
C GLU A 29 -1.59 11.36 9.26
N ILE A 30 -1.93 11.63 7.99
CA ILE A 30 -1.64 12.92 7.32
C ILE A 30 -2.85 13.85 7.27
N ALA A 31 -4.05 13.30 7.35
CA ALA A 31 -5.34 13.99 7.45
C ALA A 31 -6.38 13.03 8.03
N PRO A 32 -7.51 13.52 8.57
CA PRO A 32 -8.56 12.66 9.15
C PRO A 32 -8.97 11.51 8.22
N GLY A 33 -8.70 10.27 8.62
CA GLY A 33 -9.00 9.06 7.85
C GLY A 33 -8.00 8.72 6.74
N VAL A 34 -6.88 9.44 6.63
CA VAL A 34 -5.86 9.25 5.60
C VAL A 34 -4.51 8.93 6.25
N PRO A 35 -4.22 7.64 6.54
CA PRO A 35 -2.92 7.23 7.03
C PRO A 35 -1.90 7.06 5.90
N VAL A 36 -0.62 7.23 6.22
CA VAL A 36 0.46 6.70 5.39
C VAL A 36 0.40 5.18 5.45
N VAL A 37 0.46 4.54 4.30
CA VAL A 37 0.50 3.07 4.19
C VAL A 37 1.79 2.66 3.52
N THR A 38 2.49 1.70 4.11
CA THR A 38 3.69 1.09 3.54
C THR A 38 3.46 -0.38 3.28
N GLY A 39 4.02 -0.91 2.20
CA GLY A 39 3.85 -2.30 1.83
C GLY A 39 5.16 -2.88 1.32
N THR A 40 5.39 -4.15 1.64
CA THR A 40 6.52 -4.92 1.13
C THR A 40 6.01 -5.91 0.10
N LYS A 41 6.58 -5.88 -1.10
CA LYS A 41 6.30 -6.91 -2.10
C LYS A 41 6.89 -8.23 -1.61
N SER A 42 6.07 -9.27 -1.51
CA SER A 42 6.60 -10.61 -1.26
C SER A 42 7.35 -11.08 -2.50
N LEU A 43 8.66 -11.25 -2.39
CA LEU A 43 9.52 -11.72 -3.48
C LEU A 43 9.48 -13.25 -3.58
N GLY A 44 8.31 -13.88 -3.55
CA GLY A 44 8.11 -15.27 -3.96
C GLY A 44 9.14 -16.30 -3.47
N LEU A 45 9.73 -16.11 -2.29
CA LEU A 45 10.65 -17.08 -1.69
C LEU A 45 9.79 -18.21 -1.13
N ALA A 46 9.43 -19.15 -2.00
CA ALA A 46 8.91 -20.44 -1.60
C ALA A 46 9.97 -21.15 -0.74
N GLN A 47 9.55 -21.63 0.43
CA GLN A 47 10.19 -22.76 1.10
C GLN A 47 9.92 -24.03 0.29
#